data_AF-A0A1Y2FG95-F1
#
_entry.id   AF-A0A1Y2FG95-F1
#
_cell.length_a   1.000
_cell.length_b   1.000
_cell.length_c   1.000
_cell.angle_alpha   90.00
_cell.angle_beta   90.00
_cell.angle_gamma   90.00
#
_symmetry.space_group_name_H-M   'P 1'
#
loop_
_entity.id
_entity.type
_entity.pdbx_description
1 polymer ?
#
loop_
_entity_poly.entity_id
_entity_poly.type
_entity_poly.pdbx_seq_one_letter_code
_entity_poly.pdbx_strand_id
1 'polypeptide(L)'
;MASEHHVPRPQKIKLPPIPPSQLPQNIAPTKLSRGVQLGSFAFATGLTLYAVLVYDFGPKEHCFMPIRRWFDDQTRGLFTLTTKDRQILSPAESKVAVPDRRTPIEFFKENGVRTGGEKDGNSV
;
A
#
# COMPACT_ATOMS: atom_id res chain seq x y z
N MET A 1 79.75 -10.53 -13.35
CA MET A 1 79.48 -11.07 -12.00
C MET A 1 78.07 -10.66 -11.61
N ALA A 2 77.07 -11.48 -11.93
CA ALA A 2 75.68 -11.23 -11.54
C ALA A 2 75.36 -12.10 -10.33
N SER A 3 75.19 -11.48 -9.16
CA SER A 3 74.69 -12.17 -7.97
C SER A 3 73.21 -12.45 -8.16
N GLU A 4 72.86 -13.73 -8.34
CA GLU A 4 71.47 -14.16 -8.28
C GLU A 4 70.92 -13.92 -6.88
N HIS A 5 70.00 -12.98 -6.76
CA HIS A 5 69.27 -12.70 -5.53
C HIS A 5 68.27 -13.83 -5.28
N HIS A 6 68.64 -14.77 -4.41
CA HIS A 6 67.77 -15.85 -4.00
C HIS A 6 66.61 -15.29 -3.14
N VAL A 7 65.41 -15.17 -3.73
CA VAL A 7 64.20 -14.77 -3.00
C VAL A 7 63.62 -16.02 -2.33
N PRO A 8 63.61 -16.10 -0.98
CA PRO A 8 63.04 -17.25 -0.30
C PRO A 8 61.52 -17.30 -0.52
N ARG A 9 61.01 -18.50 -0.86
CA ARG A 9 59.56 -18.70 -1.02
C ARG A 9 58.83 -18.40 0.30
N PRO A 10 57.66 -17.72 0.27
CA PRO A 10 56.90 -17.46 1.47
C PRO A 10 56.50 -18.77 2.13
N GLN A 11 56.94 -18.97 3.38
CA GLN A 11 56.61 -20.16 4.14
C GLN A 11 55.12 -20.12 4.51
N LYS A 12 54.40 -21.20 4.21
CA LYS A 12 52.98 -21.35 4.54
C LYS A 12 52.84 -21.47 6.06
N ILE A 13 52.46 -20.38 6.72
CA ILE A 13 52.24 -20.31 8.16
C ILE A 13 51.18 -21.35 8.54
N LYS A 14 51.58 -22.36 9.33
CA LYS A 14 50.64 -23.32 9.90
C LYS A 14 49.99 -22.66 11.10
N LEU A 15 48.72 -22.26 10.97
CA LEU A 15 47.99 -21.73 12.11
C LEU A 15 47.89 -22.81 13.20
N PRO A 16 47.98 -22.43 14.49
CA PRO A 16 47.71 -23.37 15.56
C PRO A 16 46.29 -23.92 15.43
N PRO A 17 46.05 -25.20 15.79
CA PRO A 17 44.71 -25.76 15.79
C PRO A 17 43.87 -24.99 16.82
N ILE A 18 42.99 -24.12 16.35
CA ILE A 18 42.08 -23.37 17.20
C ILE A 18 41.07 -24.39 17.74
N PRO A 19 40.93 -24.55 19.06
CA PRO A 19 39.95 -25.47 19.62
C PRO A 19 38.54 -25.03 19.20
N PRO A 20 37.60 -25.97 18.94
CA PRO A 20 36.23 -25.65 18.50
C PRO A 20 35.43 -24.84 19.53
N SER A 21 35.95 -24.68 20.76
CA SER A 21 35.41 -23.81 21.81
C SER A 21 35.78 -22.33 21.63
N GLN A 22 36.85 -22.02 20.88
CA GLN A 22 37.27 -20.64 20.57
C GLN A 22 36.79 -20.17 19.19
N LEU A 23 36.18 -21.06 18.41
CA LEU A 23 35.41 -20.63 17.26
C LEU A 23 34.12 -19.97 17.78
N PRO A 24 33.62 -18.90 17.14
CA PRO A 24 32.30 -18.38 17.42
C PRO A 24 31.28 -19.49 17.12
N GLN A 25 30.98 -20.31 18.13
CA GLN A 25 29.97 -21.35 18.05
C GLN A 25 28.67 -20.62 17.77
N ASN A 26 28.13 -20.90 16.58
CA ASN A 26 26.95 -20.29 15.97
C ASN A 26 26.03 -19.63 17.01
N ILE A 27 26.26 -18.34 17.28
CA ILE A 27 25.35 -17.51 18.06
C ILE A 27 24.16 -17.30 17.14
N ALA A 28 23.26 -18.29 17.13
CA ALA A 28 22.02 -18.18 16.42
C ALA A 28 21.37 -16.88 16.92
N PRO A 29 21.03 -15.93 16.02
CA PRO A 29 20.53 -14.64 16.44
C PRO A 29 19.30 -14.87 17.31
N THR A 30 19.29 -14.24 18.49
CA THR A 30 18.16 -14.31 19.40
C THR A 30 16.90 -13.89 18.65
N LYS A 31 15.74 -14.50 18.98
CA LYS A 31 14.46 -14.20 18.29
C LYS A 31 14.17 -12.69 18.27
N LEU A 32 14.55 -11.98 19.35
CA LEU A 32 14.48 -10.53 19.44
C LEU A 32 15.40 -9.82 18.45
N SER A 33 16.64 -10.28 18.28
CA SER A 33 17.58 -9.73 17.29
C SER A 33 17.03 -9.86 15.86
N ARG A 34 16.42 -11.01 15.51
CA ARG A 34 15.75 -11.16 14.21
C ARG A 34 14.56 -10.21 14.04
N GLY A 35 13.76 -10.01 15.11
CA GLY A 35 12.65 -9.05 15.10
C GLY A 35 13.12 -7.62 14.85
N VAL A 36 14.19 -7.19 15.53
CA VAL A 36 14.79 -5.87 15.36
C VAL A 36 15.38 -5.69 13.96
N GLN A 37 16.02 -6.72 13.42
CA GLN A 37 16.54 -6.69 12.04
C GLN A 37 15.41 -6.51 11.02
N LEU A 38 14.33 -7.28 11.16
CA LEU A 38 13.17 -7.18 10.25
C LEU A 38 12.46 -5.83 10.41
N GLY A 39 12.30 -5.35 11.64
CA GLY A 39 11.74 -4.04 11.94
C GLY A 39 12.57 -2.90 11.35
N SER A 40 13.90 -2.98 11.45
CA SER A 40 14.81 -1.98 10.88
C SER A 40 14.74 -1.98 9.35
N PHE A 41 14.66 -3.17 8.74
CA PHE A 41 14.51 -3.30 7.29
C PHE A 41 13.18 -2.72 6.79
N ALA A 42 12.07 -3.07 7.46
CA ALA A 42 10.75 -2.53 7.15
C ALA A 42 10.71 -1.01 7.33
N PHE A 43 11.31 -0.49 8.41
CA PHE A 43 11.39 0.93 8.68
C PHE A 43 12.20 1.68 7.61
N ALA A 44 13.39 1.18 7.25
CA ALA A 44 14.22 1.77 6.21
C ALA A 44 13.52 1.78 4.84
N THR A 45 12.83 0.68 4.51
CA THR A 45 12.03 0.58 3.29
C THR A 45 10.88 1.59 3.31
N GLY A 46 10.15 1.68 4.42
CA GLY A 46 9.06 2.63 4.60
C GLY A 46 9.53 4.08 4.51
N LEU A 47 10.68 4.42 5.10
CA LEU A 47 11.28 5.74 5.02
C LEU A 47 11.65 6.10 3.59
N THR A 48 12.17 5.13 2.83
CA THR A 48 12.50 5.31 1.40
C THR A 48 11.25 5.56 0.57
N LEU A 49 10.19 4.77 0.77
CA LEU A 49 8.91 4.98 0.08
C LEU A 49 8.29 6.33 0.43
N TYR A 50 8.33 6.73 1.72
CA TYR A 50 7.87 8.04 2.17
C TYR A 50 8.65 9.17 1.48
N ALA A 51 9.97 9.06 1.43
CA ALA A 51 10.82 10.06 0.77
C ALA A 51 10.48 10.19 -0.73
N VAL A 52 10.28 9.07 -1.44
CA VAL A 52 10.04 9.08 -2.90
C VAL A 52 8.62 9.53 -3.24
N LEU A 53 7.61 9.06 -2.51
CA LEU A 53 6.20 9.23 -2.89
C LEU A 53 5.49 10.36 -2.16
N VAL A 54 5.86 10.68 -0.93
CA VAL A 54 5.08 11.58 -0.06
C VAL A 54 5.84 12.87 0.23
N TYR A 55 7.11 12.76 0.62
CA TYR A 55 7.92 13.90 1.05
C TYR A 55 8.00 14.98 -0.04
N ASP A 56 7.84 16.23 0.39
CA ASP A 56 7.92 17.40 -0.48
C ASP A 56 9.33 17.98 -0.41
N PHE A 57 10.10 17.81 -1.48
CA PHE A 57 11.46 18.36 -1.58
C PHE A 57 11.46 19.84 -2.01
N GLY A 58 10.28 20.46 -2.19
CA GLY A 58 10.12 21.86 -2.50
C GLY A 58 9.63 22.13 -3.93
N PRO A 59 9.52 23.41 -4.32
CA PRO A 59 8.77 23.84 -5.51
C PRO A 59 9.46 23.56 -6.86
N LYS A 60 10.65 22.94 -6.89
CA LYS A 60 11.37 22.61 -8.12
C LYS A 60 11.06 21.17 -8.56
N GLU A 61 11.22 20.86 -9.84
CA GLU A 61 11.10 19.47 -10.34
C GLU A 61 12.20 18.59 -9.73
N HIS A 62 11.80 17.46 -9.12
CA HIS A 62 12.70 16.50 -8.47
C HIS A 62 12.78 15.20 -9.27
N CYS A 63 13.88 14.46 -9.12
CA CYS A 63 14.12 13.18 -9.83
C CYS A 63 13.05 12.10 -9.55
N PHE A 64 12.28 12.24 -8.46
CA PHE A 64 11.22 11.31 -8.08
C PHE A 64 9.82 11.68 -8.60
N MET A 65 9.65 12.86 -9.22
CA MET A 65 8.36 13.30 -9.76
C MET A 65 7.75 12.36 -10.81
N PRO A 66 8.52 11.75 -11.74
CA PRO A 66 7.94 10.81 -12.71
C PRO A 66 7.31 9.58 -12.05
N ILE A 67 7.98 9.03 -11.02
CA ILE A 67 7.51 7.86 -10.27
C ILE A 67 6.28 8.21 -9.46
N ARG A 68 6.27 9.39 -8.81
CA ARG A 68 5.11 9.88 -8.06
C ARG A 68 3.89 10.05 -8.96
N ARG A 69 4.04 10.65 -10.15
CA ARG A 69 2.96 10.79 -11.14
C ARG A 69 2.42 9.44 -11.60
N TRP A 70 3.31 8.50 -11.90
CA TRP A 70 2.90 7.14 -12.26
C TRP A 70 2.11 6.46 -11.14
N PHE A 71 2.55 6.58 -9.89
CA PHE A 71 1.86 6.00 -8.73
C PHE A 71 0.49 6.65 -8.50
N ASP A 72 0.39 7.96 -8.65
CA ASP A 72 -0.89 8.68 -8.58
C ASP A 72 -1.86 8.21 -9.67
N ASP A 73 -1.37 7.98 -10.89
CA ASP A 73 -2.19 7.43 -11.98
C ASP A 73 -2.68 6.00 -11.71
N GLN A 74 -1.86 5.16 -11.07
CA GLN A 74 -2.28 3.81 -10.66
C GLN A 74 -3.33 3.87 -9.54
N THR A 75 -3.13 4.72 -8.53
CA THR A 75 -4.03 4.80 -7.37
C THR A 75 -5.36 5.49 -7.70
N ARG A 76 -5.37 6.41 -8.67
CA ARG A 76 -6.61 6.99 -9.24
C ARG A 76 -7.57 5.92 -9.73
N GLY A 77 -7.04 4.84 -10.31
CA GLY A 77 -7.78 3.66 -10.76
C GLY A 77 -8.51 2.90 -9.66
N LEU A 78 -8.00 2.95 -8.42
CA LEU A 78 -8.53 2.19 -7.27
C LEU A 78 -9.78 2.82 -6.67
N PHE A 79 -9.89 4.15 -6.75
CA PHE A 79 -11.01 4.91 -6.18
C PHE A 79 -11.93 5.52 -7.25
N THR A 80 -11.63 5.32 -8.54
CA THR A 80 -12.55 5.67 -9.63
C THR A 80 -13.44 4.49 -9.99
N LEU A 81 -14.71 4.78 -10.29
CA LEU A 81 -15.61 3.85 -10.96
C LEU A 81 -14.94 3.30 -12.23
N THR A 82 -14.96 1.97 -12.39
CA THR A 82 -14.48 1.33 -13.62
C THR A 82 -15.33 1.79 -14.80
N THR A 83 -14.78 1.75 -16.01
CA THR A 83 -15.47 2.20 -17.23
C THR A 83 -16.84 1.52 -17.41
N LYS A 84 -16.98 0.28 -16.92
CA LYS A 84 -18.25 -0.47 -16.90
C LYS A 84 -19.27 0.16 -15.95
N ASP A 85 -18.86 0.49 -14.72
CA ASP A 85 -19.73 1.14 -13.75
C ASP A 85 -20.07 2.57 -14.19
N ARG A 86 -19.13 3.27 -14.84
CA ARG A 86 -19.40 4.56 -15.49
C ARG A 86 -20.40 4.46 -16.64
N GLN A 87 -20.46 3.34 -17.37
CA GLN A 87 -21.48 3.11 -18.40
C GLN A 87 -22.85 2.79 -17.79
N ILE A 88 -22.90 2.00 -16.72
CA ILE A 88 -24.14 1.69 -16.00
C ILE A 88 -24.70 2.96 -15.32
N LEU A 89 -23.82 3.81 -14.80
CA LEU A 89 -24.17 5.13 -14.25
C LEU A 89 -24.25 6.22 -15.32
N SER A 90 -23.89 5.93 -16.57
CA SER A 90 -24.03 6.91 -17.65
C SER A 90 -25.53 7.11 -17.86
N PRO A 91 -26.00 8.36 -17.95
CA PRO A 91 -27.43 8.71 -17.96
C PRO A 91 -28.21 8.21 -19.18
N ALA A 92 -27.64 7.33 -20.01
CA ALA A 92 -28.31 6.74 -21.15
C ALA A 92 -29.34 5.65 -20.76
N GLU A 93 -29.25 5.05 -19.56
CA GLU A 93 -30.19 3.98 -19.15
C GLU A 93 -30.68 4.03 -17.69
N SER A 94 -30.47 5.13 -16.96
CA SER A 94 -31.40 5.42 -15.87
C SER A 94 -32.62 6.06 -16.52
N LYS A 95 -33.79 5.43 -16.44
CA LYS A 95 -35.07 6.13 -16.59
C LYS A 95 -34.92 7.44 -15.84
N VAL A 96 -34.85 8.55 -16.58
CA VAL A 96 -34.67 9.88 -16.02
C VAL A 96 -35.85 10.09 -15.09
N ALA A 97 -35.66 9.80 -13.80
CA ALA A 97 -36.52 10.29 -12.77
C ALA A 97 -36.35 11.80 -12.89
N VAL A 98 -37.30 12.43 -13.59
CA VAL A 98 -37.43 13.88 -13.62
C VAL A 98 -37.31 14.31 -12.16
N PRO A 99 -36.30 15.12 -11.78
CA PRO A 99 -36.14 15.52 -10.40
C PRO A 99 -37.46 16.18 -10.01
N ASP A 100 -38.17 15.58 -9.06
CA ASP A 100 -39.49 16.05 -8.69
C ASP A 100 -39.33 17.48 -8.16
N ARG A 101 -39.81 18.45 -8.95
CA ARG A 101 -39.73 19.88 -8.63
C ARG A 101 -40.86 20.31 -7.70
N ARG A 102 -41.73 19.39 -7.29
CA ARG A 102 -42.84 19.68 -6.39
C ARG A 102 -42.30 20.05 -5.01
N THR A 103 -42.98 21.01 -4.37
CA THR A 103 -42.70 21.31 -2.97
C THR A 103 -43.07 20.07 -2.13
N PRO A 104 -42.41 19.84 -0.99
CA PRO A 104 -42.69 18.68 -0.14
C PRO A 104 -44.19 18.51 0.17
N ILE A 105 -44.92 19.62 0.33
CA ILE A 105 -46.35 19.63 0.62
C ILE A 105 -47.18 18.98 -0.49
N GLU A 106 -46.88 19.30 -1.76
CA GLU A 106 -47.61 18.74 -2.92
C GLU A 106 -47.33 17.24 -3.09
N PHE A 107 -46.10 16.81 -2.83
CA PHE A 107 -45.73 15.40 -2.87
C PHE A 107 -46.51 14.55 -1.86
N PHE A 108 -46.62 15.03 -0.61
CA PHE A 108 -47.38 14.34 0.44
C PHE A 108 -48.89 14.42 0.26
N LYS A 109 -49.40 15.46 -0.41
CA LYS A 109 -50.82 15.58 -0.76
C LYS A 109 -51.25 14.53 -1.78
N GLU A 110 -50.42 14.27 -2.78
CA GLU A 110 -50.70 13.28 -3.82
C GLU A 110 -50.44 11.84 -3.35
N ASN A 111 -49.35 11.61 -2.62
CA ASN A 111 -48.97 10.30 -2.09
C ASN A 111 -49.47 10.07 -0.65
N GLY A 112 -50.67 10.58 -0.35
CA GLY A 112 -51.26 10.58 0.98
C GLY A 112 -50.96 9.30 1.75
N VAL A 113 -50.33 9.47 2.92
CA VAL A 113 -49.93 8.40 3.84
C VAL A 113 -51.11 7.46 4.00
N ARG A 114 -51.01 6.23 3.48
CA ARG A 114 -51.97 5.18 3.78
C ARG A 114 -51.77 4.80 5.24
N THR A 115 -52.41 5.55 6.14
CA THR A 115 -52.55 5.15 7.54
C THR A 115 -53.42 3.90 7.55
N GLY A 116 -52.76 2.75 7.63
CA GLY A 116 -53.42 1.47 7.83
C GLY A 116 -54.09 1.40 9.19
N GLY A 117 -55.30 0.87 9.19
CA GLY A 117 -56.18 0.60 10.31
C GLY A 117 -57.60 0.57 9.72
N GLU A 118 -58.46 -0.42 9.93
CA GLU A 118 -58.57 -1.39 11.00
C GLU A 118 -59.87 -2.18 10.71
N LYS A 119 -59.82 -3.50 10.95
CA LYS A 119 -60.92 -4.47 11.16
C LYS A 119 -61.81 -4.89 9.98
N ASP A 120 -61.45 -6.06 9.44
CA ASP A 120 -62.39 -7.03 8.89
C ASP A 120 -63.42 -7.40 9.95
N GLY A 121 -64.66 -6.98 9.72
CA GLY A 121 -65.81 -7.37 10.52
C GLY A 121 -67.04 -7.35 9.64
N ASN A 122 -67.38 -8.50 9.05
CA ASN A 122 -68.79 -8.84 8.93
C ASN A 122 -69.00 -10.36 8.98
N SER A 123 -69.62 -10.76 10.08
CA SER A 123 -70.33 -12.02 10.28
C SER A 123 -71.72 -11.97 9.63
N VAL A 124 -72.26 -13.17 9.42
CA VAL A 124 -73.64 -13.56 9.09
C VAL A 124 -74.04 -13.44 7.63
#